data_AF-A0AA37HJ38-F1
#
_entry.id   AF-A0AA37HJ38-F1
#
_cell.length_a   1.000
_cell.length_b   1.000
_cell.length_c   1.000
_cell.angle_alpha   90.00
_cell.angle_beta   90.00
_cell.angle_gamma   90.00
#
_symmetry.space_group_name_H-M   'P 1'
#
loop_
_entity.id
_entity.type
_entity.pdbx_description
1 polymer ?
#
loop_
_entity_poly.entity_id
_entity_poly.type
_entity_poly.pdbx_seq_one_letter_code
_entity_poly.pdbx_strand_id
1 'polypeptide(L)'
;MTTVTPERLRLAAHMLWEGIYEAEFRGKERGRFLLTRAQLKKVLNVERLHGTTIQSFQDAALELGLIIIDLDDVFPCIETRMARRYRRPPTALLNRHLAETFPDDTADDEDDPNEDDEE
;
A
#
# COMPACT_ATOMS: atom_id res chain seq x y z
N MET A 1 -11.86 -21.57 -11.60
CA MET A 1 -11.23 -20.39 -10.97
C MET A 1 -11.18 -20.66 -9.48
N THR A 2 -9.98 -20.87 -8.93
CA THR A 2 -9.83 -21.04 -7.47
C THR A 2 -9.89 -19.65 -6.86
N THR A 3 -11.04 -19.28 -6.31
CA THR A 3 -11.22 -18.00 -5.61
C THR A 3 -10.55 -18.09 -4.25
N VAL A 4 -9.65 -17.16 -3.94
CA VAL A 4 -9.07 -17.06 -2.60
C VAL A 4 -10.15 -16.59 -1.64
N THR A 5 -10.31 -17.29 -0.52
CA THR A 5 -11.32 -16.91 0.47
C THR A 5 -10.90 -15.65 1.23
N PRO A 6 -11.85 -14.80 1.67
CA PRO A 6 -11.52 -13.63 2.49
C PRO A 6 -10.74 -13.98 3.77
N GLU A 7 -11.06 -15.13 4.38
CA GLU A 7 -10.34 -15.66 5.53
C GLU A 7 -8.87 -15.93 5.20
N ARG A 8 -8.58 -16.53 4.04
CA ARG A 8 -7.20 -16.78 3.61
C ARG A 8 -6.43 -15.47 3.42
N LEU A 9 -7.07 -14.45 2.87
CA LEU A 9 -6.46 -13.12 2.69
C LEU A 9 -6.07 -12.51 4.05
N ARG A 10 -6.99 -12.52 5.03
CA ARG A 10 -6.75 -12.00 6.37
C ARG A 10 -5.65 -12.77 7.11
N LEU A 11 -5.67 -14.10 7.04
CA LEU A 11 -4.63 -14.93 7.65
C LEU A 11 -3.26 -14.66 7.04
N ALA A 12 -3.19 -14.55 5.71
CA ALA A 12 -1.96 -14.19 5.02
C ALA A 12 -1.45 -12.79 5.43
N ALA A 13 -2.36 -11.82 5.55
CA ALA A 13 -2.02 -10.45 5.95
C ALA A 13 -1.47 -10.40 7.38
N HIS A 14 -2.13 -11.07 8.33
CA HIS A 14 -1.64 -11.18 9.71
C HIS A 14 -0.27 -11.86 9.78
N MET A 15 -0.08 -12.95 9.04
CA MET A 15 1.21 -13.63 8.98
C MET A 15 2.33 -12.73 8.45
N LEU A 16 2.06 -11.92 7.41
CA LEU A 16 3.03 -10.95 6.90
C LEU A 16 3.30 -9.81 7.89
N TRP A 17 2.28 -9.35 8.62
CA TRP A 17 2.42 -8.28 9.59
C TRP A 17 3.13 -8.75 10.87
N GLU A 18 2.49 -9.63 11.64
CA GLU A 18 2.99 -10.06 12.95
C GLU A 18 4.16 -11.05 12.82
N GLY A 19 4.07 -11.96 11.83
CA GLY A 19 5.04 -13.03 11.68
C GLY A 19 6.30 -12.65 10.91
N ILE A 20 6.22 -11.64 10.04
CA ILE A 20 7.37 -11.17 9.25
C ILE A 20 7.71 -9.74 9.66
N TYR A 21 6.83 -8.76 9.45
CA TYR A 21 7.19 -7.35 9.63
C TYR A 21 7.70 -7.03 11.04
N GLU A 22 7.01 -7.52 12.07
CA GLU A 22 7.37 -7.34 13.48
C GLU A 22 8.46 -8.33 13.98
N ALA A 23 8.94 -9.22 13.13
CA ALA A 23 10.04 -10.12 13.48
C ALA A 23 11.40 -9.41 13.36
N GLU A 24 12.36 -9.85 14.19
CA GLU A 24 13.70 -9.28 14.16
C GLU A 24 14.42 -9.59 12.84
N PHE A 25 14.91 -8.55 12.17
CA PHE A 25 15.65 -8.62 10.92
C PHE A 25 17.04 -8.01 11.05
N ARG A 26 18.07 -8.87 10.99
CA ARG A 26 19.49 -8.44 10.93
C ARG A 26 19.83 -7.39 12.00
N GLY A 27 19.33 -7.57 13.23
CA GLY A 27 19.55 -6.66 14.36
C GLY A 27 18.59 -5.46 14.43
N LYS A 28 17.51 -5.44 13.64
CA LYS A 28 16.39 -4.49 13.78
C LYS A 28 15.18 -5.21 14.33
N GLU A 29 14.49 -4.61 15.28
CA GLU A 29 13.31 -5.21 15.95
C GLU A 29 12.15 -5.52 14.99
N ARG A 30 12.05 -4.76 13.89
CA ARG A 30 11.02 -4.88 12.86
C ARG A 30 11.55 -4.34 11.53
N GLY A 31 10.99 -4.76 10.41
CA GLY A 31 11.58 -4.42 9.12
C GLY A 31 10.67 -4.50 7.90
N ARG A 32 10.86 -3.52 7.02
CA ARG A 32 10.39 -3.57 5.63
C ARG A 32 11.02 -4.75 4.92
N PHE A 33 10.23 -5.44 4.11
CA PHE A 33 10.70 -6.58 3.32
C PHE A 33 10.11 -6.51 1.91
N LEU A 34 10.54 -7.43 1.06
CA LEU A 34 10.12 -7.55 -0.32
C LEU A 34 9.75 -9.01 -0.58
N LEU A 35 8.59 -9.23 -1.18
CA LEU A 35 8.17 -10.54 -1.67
C LEU A 35 8.34 -10.60 -3.18
N THR A 36 8.83 -11.72 -3.69
CA THR A 36 8.72 -12.03 -5.12
C THR A 36 7.30 -12.48 -5.45
N ARG A 37 6.90 -12.38 -6.72
CA ARG A 37 5.63 -12.94 -7.21
C ARG A 37 5.43 -14.42 -6.87
N ALA A 38 6.50 -15.21 -6.91
CA ALA A 38 6.46 -16.62 -6.54
C ALA A 38 6.18 -16.83 -5.03
N GLN A 39 6.78 -16.01 -4.18
CA GLN A 39 6.49 -16.02 -2.74
C GLN A 39 5.05 -15.58 -2.46
N LEU A 40 4.55 -14.54 -3.13
CA LEU A 40 3.17 -14.09 -2.94
C LEU A 40 2.15 -15.15 -3.35
N LYS A 41 2.39 -15.87 -4.46
CA LYS A 41 1.59 -17.05 -4.86
C LYS A 41 1.57 -18.12 -3.75
N LYS A 42 2.72 -18.39 -3.12
CA LYS A 42 2.83 -19.34 -2.02
C LYS A 42 2.08 -18.88 -0.77
N VAL A 43 2.21 -17.59 -0.42
CA VAL A 43 1.50 -16.96 0.70
C VAL A 43 -0.02 -17.09 0.51
N LEU A 44 -0.52 -16.78 -0.69
CA LEU A 44 -1.94 -16.82 -1.00
C LEU A 44 -2.45 -18.23 -1.37
N ASN A 45 -1.55 -19.20 -1.53
CA ASN A 45 -1.83 -20.56 -1.98
C ASN A 45 -2.58 -20.61 -3.32
N VAL A 46 -2.03 -19.92 -4.32
CA VAL A 46 -2.62 -19.84 -5.67
C VAL A 46 -1.63 -20.19 -6.76
N GLU A 47 -2.13 -20.82 -7.83
CA GLU A 47 -1.35 -21.10 -9.04
C GLU A 47 -1.15 -19.87 -9.93
N ARG A 48 -2.05 -18.89 -9.85
CA ARG A 48 -1.99 -17.64 -10.62
C ARG A 48 -2.45 -16.49 -9.74
N LEU A 49 -1.75 -15.36 -9.84
CA LEU A 49 -2.16 -14.10 -9.21
C LEU A 49 -2.98 -13.30 -10.20
N HIS A 50 -4.27 -13.17 -9.92
CA HIS A 50 -5.16 -12.26 -10.62
C HIS A 50 -5.11 -10.89 -9.94
N GLY A 51 -5.24 -9.81 -10.71
CA GLY A 51 -5.21 -8.44 -10.17
C GLY A 51 -6.25 -8.22 -9.07
N THR A 52 -7.45 -8.77 -9.21
CA THR A 52 -8.50 -8.71 -8.17
C THR A 52 -8.09 -9.38 -6.87
N THR A 53 -7.36 -10.50 -6.93
CA THR A 53 -6.82 -11.18 -5.74
C THR A 53 -5.73 -10.34 -5.07
N ILE A 54 -4.87 -9.70 -5.86
CA ILE A 54 -3.82 -8.80 -5.34
C ILE A 54 -4.49 -7.62 -4.62
N GLN A 55 -5.49 -7.00 -5.25
CA GLN A 55 -6.21 -5.87 -4.67
C GLN A 55 -6.91 -6.24 -3.36
N SER A 56 -7.70 -7.32 -3.33
CA SER A 56 -8.33 -7.78 -2.09
C SER A 56 -7.33 -8.15 -1.00
N PHE A 57 -6.12 -8.60 -1.37
CA PHE A 57 -5.05 -8.86 -0.41
C PHE A 57 -4.43 -7.57 0.13
N GLN A 58 -4.20 -6.58 -0.73
CA GLN A 58 -3.71 -5.26 -0.35
C GLN A 58 -4.68 -4.59 0.63
N ASP A 59 -5.99 -4.67 0.38
CA ASP A 59 -7.02 -4.14 1.27
C ASP A 59 -6.93 -4.79 2.66
N ALA A 60 -6.88 -6.13 2.71
CA ALA A 60 -6.77 -6.87 3.97
C ALA A 60 -5.46 -6.58 4.73
N ALA A 61 -4.36 -6.30 4.03
CA ALA A 61 -3.09 -5.90 4.65
C ALA A 61 -3.13 -4.46 5.16
N LEU A 62 -3.78 -3.56 4.41
CA LEU A 62 -3.90 -2.15 4.76
C LEU A 62 -4.71 -1.94 6.04
N GLU A 63 -5.74 -2.75 6.27
CA GLU A 63 -6.51 -2.79 7.53
C GLU A 63 -5.60 -3.02 8.77
N LEU A 64 -4.49 -3.74 8.61
CA LEU A 64 -3.50 -4.00 9.65
C LEU A 64 -2.38 -2.94 9.71
N GLY A 65 -2.39 -1.97 8.80
CA GLY A 65 -1.36 -0.96 8.68
C GLY A 65 -0.16 -1.37 7.82
N LEU A 66 -0.26 -2.46 7.03
CA LEU A 66 0.76 -2.90 6.09
C LEU A 66 0.39 -2.51 4.65
N ILE A 67 1.23 -1.72 4.00
CA ILE A 67 1.12 -1.39 2.58
C ILE A 67 1.91 -2.42 1.79
N ILE A 68 1.28 -2.99 0.77
CA ILE A 68 1.91 -3.89 -0.21
C ILE A 68 1.86 -3.21 -1.57
N ILE A 69 3.01 -2.87 -2.13
CA ILE A 69 3.12 -2.16 -3.41
C ILE A 69 3.27 -3.21 -4.52
N ASP A 70 2.41 -3.21 -5.53
CA ASP A 70 2.56 -4.09 -6.70
C ASP A 70 3.51 -3.45 -7.71
N LEU A 71 4.72 -4.03 -7.84
CA LEU A 71 5.69 -3.68 -8.89
C LEU A 71 5.78 -4.78 -9.97
N ASP A 72 4.74 -5.61 -10.10
CA ASP A 72 4.58 -6.79 -10.96
C ASP A 72 5.44 -8.01 -10.57
N ASP A 73 6.76 -7.88 -10.60
CA ASP A 73 7.68 -8.97 -10.28
C ASP A 73 7.95 -9.11 -8.78
N VAL A 74 7.89 -7.98 -8.07
CA VAL A 74 8.13 -7.87 -6.64
C VAL A 74 7.08 -7.02 -5.93
N PHE A 75 6.95 -7.27 -4.63
CA PHE A 75 5.96 -6.67 -3.76
C PHE A 75 6.65 -6.13 -2.50
N PRO A 76 7.15 -4.88 -2.52
CA PRO A 76 7.65 -4.23 -1.32
C PRO A 76 6.54 -4.06 -0.27
N CYS A 77 6.86 -4.40 0.97
CA CYS A 77 5.95 -4.33 2.11
C CYS A 77 6.47 -3.32 3.15
N ILE A 78 5.69 -2.28 3.43
CA ILE A 78 6.05 -1.18 4.33
C ILE A 78 4.89 -0.82 5.26
N GLU A 79 5.18 -0.41 6.50
CA GLU A 79 4.11 0.09 7.38
C GLU A 79 3.57 1.45 6.90
N THR A 80 2.27 1.67 7.09
CA THR A 80 1.58 2.92 6.73
C THR A 80 2.22 4.16 7.36
N ARG A 81 2.65 4.08 8.63
CA ARG A 81 3.30 5.20 9.34
C ARG A 81 4.58 5.67 8.64
N MET A 82 5.31 4.79 7.97
CA MET A 82 6.50 5.17 7.20
C MET A 82 6.13 5.86 5.90
N ALA A 83 5.12 5.35 5.18
CA ALA A 83 4.65 5.97 3.95
C ALA A 83 4.09 7.38 4.20
N ARG A 84 3.39 7.58 5.33
CA ARG A 84 2.85 8.90 5.72
C ARG A 84 3.90 9.97 6.00
N ARG A 85 5.18 9.60 6.15
CA ARG A 85 6.30 10.53 6.32
C ARG A 85 6.90 11.00 5.00
N TYR A 86 6.36 10.56 3.86
CA TYR A 86 6.82 11.01 2.56
C TYR A 86 6.50 12.49 2.38
N ARG A 87 7.38 13.22 1.68
CA ARG A 87 7.16 14.64 1.42
C ARG A 87 5.97 14.79 0.48
N ARG A 88 5.04 15.67 0.84
CA ARG A 88 3.98 16.13 -0.08
C ARG A 88 4.62 17.02 -1.16
N PRO A 89 4.15 16.94 -2.42
CA PRO A 89 4.57 17.90 -3.43
C PRO A 89 4.12 19.32 -3.01
N PRO A 90 4.89 20.38 -3.29
CA PRO A 90 4.43 21.74 -3.09
C PRO A 90 3.15 21.98 -3.90
N THR A 91 2.09 22.50 -3.28
CA THR A 91 0.78 22.73 -3.93
C THR A 91 0.91 23.56 -5.21
N ALA A 92 1.67 24.66 -5.18
CA ALA A 92 1.90 25.50 -6.36
C ALA A 92 2.58 24.74 -7.52
N LEU A 93 3.48 23.81 -7.21
CA LEU A 93 4.14 22.98 -8.22
C LEU A 93 3.16 21.98 -8.84
N LEU A 94 2.34 21.34 -8.00
CA LEU A 94 1.32 20.38 -8.44
C LEU A 94 0.27 21.07 -9.32
N ASN A 95 -0.31 22.17 -8.84
CA ASN A 95 -1.38 22.89 -9.55
C ASN A 95 -0.93 23.43 -10.90
N ARG A 96 0.32 23.92 -10.99
CA ARG A 96 0.89 24.34 -12.27
C ARG A 96 0.90 23.19 -13.29
N HIS A 97 1.39 22.02 -12.89
CA HIS A 97 1.45 20.87 -13.79
C HIS A 97 0.08 20.29 -14.10
N LEU A 98 -0.87 20.33 -13.16
CA LEU A 98 -2.26 19.95 -13.43
C LEU A 98 -2.89 20.86 -14.49
N ALA A 99 -2.79 22.18 -14.35
CA ALA A 99 -3.33 23.13 -15.33
C ALA A 99 -2.66 23.01 -16.71
N GLU A 100 -1.37 22.71 -16.77
CA GLU A 100 -0.64 22.49 -18.02
C GLU A 100 -1.04 21.17 -18.72
N THR A 101 -1.33 20.12 -17.95
CA THR A 101 -1.57 18.76 -18.49
C THR A 101 -3.05 18.49 -18.73
N PHE A 102 -3.92 19.00 -17.87
CA PHE A 102 -5.37 18.79 -17.83
C PHE A 102 -6.09 20.15 -17.77
N PRO A 103 -6.04 20.95 -18.86
CA PRO A 103 -6.57 22.32 -18.84
C PRO A 103 -8.10 22.42 -18.70
N ASP A 104 -8.84 21.33 -18.95
CA ASP A 104 -10.32 21.30 -18.87
C ASP A 104 -10.84 20.90 -17.46
N ASP A 105 -9.97 20.47 -16.54
CA ASP A 105 -10.32 20.01 -15.18
C ASP A 105 -10.13 21.11 -14.10
N THR A 106 -9.84 22.36 -14.47
CA THR A 106 -9.54 23.45 -13.50
C THR A 106 -10.77 24.21 -12.98
N ALA A 107 -11.98 23.64 -13.08
CA ALA A 107 -13.18 24.22 -12.51
C ALA A 107 -13.61 23.42 -11.27
N ASP A 108 -13.61 24.09 -10.13
CA ASP A 108 -14.05 23.64 -8.80
C ASP A 108 -13.06 22.82 -7.97
N ASP A 109 -12.07 23.51 -7.39
CA ASP A 109 -11.60 23.18 -6.03
C ASP A 109 -11.37 24.51 -5.28
N GLU A 110 -12.43 25.02 -4.65
CA GLU A 110 -12.27 25.94 -3.52
C GLU A 110 -11.64 25.13 -2.38
N ASP A 111 -10.30 25.13 -2.29
CA ASP A 111 -9.59 24.68 -1.10
C ASP A 111 -10.03 25.56 0.09
N ASP A 112 -10.91 25.05 0.97
CA ASP A 112 -11.12 25.60 2.30
C ASP A 112 -9.84 25.31 3.13
N PRO A 113 -9.06 26.33 3.51
CA PRO A 113 -7.83 26.14 4.26
C PRO A 113 -8.05 25.93 5.76
N ASN A 114 -9.29 25.81 6.24
CA ASN A 114 -9.59 25.67 7.67
C ASN A 114 -10.13 24.27 8.02
N GLU A 115 -9.24 23.28 8.14
CA GLU A 115 -9.45 22.18 9.09
C GLU A 115 -8.10 21.71 9.65
N ASP A 116 -7.79 22.30 10.80
CA ASP A 116 -7.01 21.76 11.92
C ASP A 116 -5.47 21.65 11.81
N ASP A 117 -4.80 22.66 12.37
CA ASP A 117 -4.02 22.49 13.61
C ASP A 117 -3.95 23.85 14.34
N GLU A 118 -5.03 24.19 15.06
CA GLU A 118 -4.95 25.06 16.24
C GLU A 118 -4.64 24.17 17.47
N GLU A 119 -3.53 24.51 18.13
CA GLU A 119 -3.00 24.09 19.45
C GLU A 119 -2.35 22.70 19.65
#